data_AF-A0A1F2PJN1-F1
#
_entry.id   AF-A0A1F2PJN1-F1
#
_cell.length_a   1.000
_cell.length_b   1.000
_cell.length_c   1.000
_cell.angle_alpha   90.00
_cell.angle_beta   90.00
_cell.angle_gamma   90.00
#
_symmetry.space_group_name_H-M   'P 1'
#
loop_
_entity.id
_entity.type
_entity.pdbx_description
1 polymer ?
#
loop_
_entity_poly.entity_id
_entity_poly.type
_entity_poly.pdbx_seq_one_letter_code
_entity_poly.pdbx_strand_id
1 'polypeptide(L)'
;MLYEKDVTYEFDVLYVGQAQGREKNRGALERLESHKTLQKIVIECLSTTPNKRTYILLFEFQEYNVLLMNGIDKIFQVDERIDKEHFDSLVEEVIGINLCPPENRMRQIVNITEAAIICYFKPIYNKMLVDNFPSSRHTSYKRYYDLEYNMVTIELSINNDYPNFVLKTDTNIIDSPWKFIEFELYKDDRPSMLDIFNRSNNTIKEE
;
A
#
# COMPACT_ATOMS: atom_id res chain seq x y z
N MET A 1 -23.22 23.43 -11.65
CA MET A 1 -22.11 23.89 -10.79
C MET A 1 -20.86 23.91 -11.64
N LEU A 2 -20.39 25.09 -12.00
CA LEU A 2 -19.10 25.26 -12.68
C LEU A 2 -18.03 25.11 -11.60
N TYR A 3 -17.23 24.05 -11.65
CA TYR A 3 -16.08 23.88 -10.77
C TYR A 3 -14.98 24.84 -11.24
N GLU A 4 -14.48 25.70 -10.35
CA GLU A 4 -13.28 26.51 -10.60
C GLU A 4 -12.07 25.57 -10.72
N LYS A 5 -11.38 25.66 -11.85
CA LYS A 5 -10.29 24.75 -12.25
C LYS A 5 -9.03 24.81 -11.37
N ASP A 6 -8.99 25.74 -10.41
CA ASP A 6 -7.80 26.06 -9.61
C ASP A 6 -7.99 25.87 -8.08
N VAL A 7 -9.12 25.30 -7.64
CA VAL A 7 -9.34 25.04 -6.20
C VAL A 7 -8.58 23.79 -5.80
N THR A 8 -7.81 23.85 -4.70
CA THR A 8 -7.18 22.68 -4.08
C THR A 8 -7.93 22.34 -2.80
N TYR A 9 -8.32 21.09 -2.63
CA TYR A 9 -8.97 20.60 -1.41
C TYR A 9 -7.99 19.80 -0.57
N GLU A 10 -7.73 20.29 0.63
CA GLU A 10 -6.85 19.64 1.59
C GLU A 10 -7.66 18.82 2.62
N PHE A 11 -7.26 17.57 2.82
CA PHE A 11 -7.89 16.63 3.75
C PHE A 11 -6.86 16.14 4.76
N ASP A 12 -7.16 16.35 6.03
CA ASP A 12 -6.41 15.75 7.13
C ASP A 12 -6.82 14.27 7.24
N VAL A 13 -5.87 13.34 7.06
CA VAL A 13 -6.10 11.91 7.16
C VAL A 13 -6.15 11.53 8.64
N LEU A 14 -7.36 11.32 9.15
CA LEU A 14 -7.59 11.03 10.57
C LEU A 14 -7.56 9.54 10.89
N TYR A 15 -8.01 8.71 9.96
CA TYR A 15 -8.11 7.26 10.15
C TYR A 15 -8.13 6.52 8.81
N VAL A 16 -7.51 5.34 8.78
CA VAL A 16 -7.53 4.41 7.66
C VAL A 16 -7.99 3.06 8.17
N GLY A 17 -8.87 2.38 7.44
CA GLY A 17 -9.36 1.07 7.85
C GLY A 17 -9.90 0.26 6.69
N GLN A 18 -9.83 -1.06 6.81
CA GLN A 18 -10.42 -1.97 5.84
C GLN A 18 -11.90 -2.32 6.12
N ALA A 19 -12.64 -2.57 5.05
CA ALA A 19 -14.04 -2.98 5.10
C ALA A 19 -14.23 -4.47 5.46
N GLN A 20 -13.34 -5.34 4.99
CA GLN A 20 -13.51 -6.79 5.12
C GLN A 20 -13.34 -7.25 6.57
N GLY A 21 -14.31 -8.03 7.06
CA GLY A 21 -14.25 -8.67 8.38
C GLY A 21 -13.65 -10.08 8.32
N ARG A 22 -13.28 -10.62 9.49
CA ARG A 22 -12.70 -11.98 9.61
C ARG A 22 -13.65 -13.13 9.19
N GLU A 23 -14.96 -12.93 9.31
CA GLU A 23 -15.96 -14.02 9.15
C GLU A 23 -17.04 -13.79 8.08
N LYS A 24 -17.26 -12.55 7.63
CA LYS A 24 -18.26 -12.24 6.59
C LYS A 24 -17.71 -11.23 5.62
N ASN A 25 -17.98 -11.45 4.32
CA ASN A 25 -17.84 -10.45 3.26
C ASN A 25 -18.85 -9.33 3.49
N ARG A 26 -18.55 -8.45 4.46
CA ARG A 26 -19.28 -7.20 4.64
C ARG A 26 -18.65 -6.15 3.74
N GLY A 27 -19.48 -5.44 2.99
CA GLY A 27 -19.04 -4.27 2.23
C GLY A 27 -18.63 -3.12 3.14
N ALA A 28 -17.96 -2.11 2.57
CA ALA A 28 -17.55 -0.92 3.33
C ALA A 28 -18.74 -0.24 4.02
N LEU A 29 -19.86 -0.11 3.32
CA LEU A 29 -21.07 0.54 3.84
C LEU A 29 -21.64 -0.15 5.08
N GLU A 30 -21.80 -1.48 5.04
CA GLU A 30 -22.29 -2.26 6.20
C GLU A 30 -21.38 -2.13 7.43
N ARG A 31 -20.07 -2.02 7.21
CA ARG A 31 -19.12 -1.81 8.30
C ARG A 31 -19.28 -0.43 8.93
N LEU A 32 -19.52 0.60 8.11
CA LEU A 32 -19.63 1.99 8.56
C LEU A 32 -20.85 2.22 9.47
N GLU A 33 -21.96 1.50 9.26
CA GLU A 33 -23.19 1.64 10.06
C GLU A 33 -22.96 1.47 11.57
N SER A 34 -22.05 0.59 11.97
CA SER A 34 -21.78 0.27 13.37
C SER A 34 -20.32 0.57 13.80
N HIS A 35 -19.61 1.42 13.06
CA HIS A 35 -18.19 1.66 13.29
C HIS A 35 -17.93 2.63 14.47
N LYS A 36 -17.64 2.08 15.66
CA LYS A 36 -17.39 2.86 16.89
C LYS A 36 -16.31 3.93 16.74
N THR A 37 -15.22 3.64 16.02
CA THR A 37 -14.14 4.61 15.81
C THR A 37 -14.60 5.78 14.94
N LEU A 38 -15.44 5.54 13.92
CA LEU A 38 -15.97 6.61 13.09
C LEU A 38 -16.88 7.53 13.92
N GLN A 39 -17.79 6.93 14.70
CA GLN A 39 -18.67 7.68 15.60
C GLN A 39 -17.86 8.58 16.55
N LYS A 40 -16.78 8.05 17.13
CA LYS A 40 -15.86 8.83 17.98
C LYS A 40 -15.24 10.01 17.21
N ILE A 41 -14.67 9.76 16.03
CA ILE A 41 -14.03 10.79 15.20
C ILE A 41 -15.03 11.92 14.88
N VAL A 42 -16.24 11.56 14.45
CA VAL A 42 -17.26 12.55 14.09
C VAL A 42 -17.65 13.42 15.29
N ILE A 43 -17.87 12.81 16.46
CA ILE A 43 -18.21 13.56 17.70
C ILE A 43 -17.07 14.51 18.09
N GLU A 44 -15.83 14.04 18.01
CA GLU A 44 -14.64 14.81 18.37
C GLU A 44 -14.44 15.98 17.41
N CYS A 45 -14.50 15.75 16.09
CA CYS A 45 -14.37 16.79 15.06
C CYS A 45 -15.49 17.84 15.14
N LEU A 46 -16.73 17.45 15.45
CA LEU A 46 -17.84 18.39 15.66
C LEU A 46 -17.61 19.29 16.87
N SER A 47 -16.88 18.80 17.88
CA SER A 47 -16.60 19.54 19.11
C SER A 47 -15.37 20.43 19.00
N THR A 48 -14.31 19.97 18.33
CA THR A 48 -13.01 20.65 18.28
C THR A 48 -12.83 21.52 17.04
N THR A 49 -13.43 21.13 15.91
CA THR A 49 -13.26 21.80 14.61
C THR A 49 -14.59 22.01 13.89
N PRO A 50 -15.51 22.84 14.43
CA PRO A 50 -16.86 23.02 13.86
C PRO A 50 -16.86 23.68 12.47
N ASN A 51 -15.75 24.30 12.06
CA ASN A 51 -15.55 24.88 10.73
C ASN A 51 -15.03 23.87 9.69
N LYS A 52 -14.69 22.64 10.08
CA LYS A 52 -14.25 21.57 9.19
C LYS A 52 -15.38 20.55 8.97
N ARG A 53 -15.32 19.85 7.84
CA ARG A 53 -16.24 18.75 7.52
C ARG A 53 -15.47 17.43 7.50
N THR A 54 -16.09 16.40 8.04
CA THR A 54 -15.54 15.03 7.99
C THR A 54 -16.04 14.35 6.73
N TYR A 55 -15.12 13.75 5.98
CA TYR A 55 -15.40 12.98 4.76
C TYR A 55 -14.95 11.54 4.94
N ILE A 56 -15.60 10.62 4.23
CA ILE A 56 -15.21 9.23 4.14
C ILE A 56 -14.84 8.96 2.68
N LEU A 57 -13.59 8.54 2.46
CA LEU A 57 -13.11 8.11 1.15
C LEU A 57 -13.15 6.59 1.10
N LEU A 58 -13.73 6.05 0.03
CA LEU A 58 -13.78 4.62 -0.25
C LEU A 58 -12.87 4.34 -1.43
N PHE A 59 -11.93 3.42 -1.24
CA PHE A 59 -11.00 2.97 -2.26
C PHE A 59 -11.30 1.53 -2.64
N GLU A 60 -11.24 1.26 -3.93
CA GLU A 60 -11.13 -0.09 -4.49
C GLU A 60 -9.69 -0.24 -5.00
N PHE A 61 -9.05 -1.36 -4.67
CA PHE A 61 -7.66 -1.59 -5.02
C PHE A 61 -7.54 -2.62 -6.13
N GLN A 62 -6.66 -2.31 -7.09
CA GLN A 62 -6.22 -3.22 -8.14
C GLN A 62 -4.73 -3.48 -7.95
N GLU A 63 -4.31 -4.73 -8.17
CA GLU A 63 -2.91 -5.16 -8.05
C GLU A 63 -2.28 -5.18 -9.45
N TYR A 64 -1.15 -4.50 -9.60
CA TYR A 64 -0.29 -4.59 -10.78
C TYR A 64 1.07 -5.17 -10.36
N ASN A 65 1.46 -6.27 -10.99
CA ASN A 65 2.74 -6.92 -10.71
C ASN A 65 3.77 -6.49 -11.75
N VAL A 66 4.94 -6.05 -11.29
CA VAL A 66 6.08 -5.71 -12.15
C VAL A 66 7.19 -6.72 -11.87
N LEU A 67 7.61 -7.43 -12.92
CA LEU A 67 8.74 -8.35 -12.85
C LEU A 67 10.02 -7.64 -13.32
N LEU A 68 11.07 -7.73 -12.51
CA LEU A 68 12.40 -7.24 -12.85
C LEU A 68 13.37 -8.42 -12.89
N MET A 69 14.25 -8.45 -13.90
CA MET A 69 15.27 -9.48 -14.06
C MET A 69 16.63 -8.83 -14.31
N ASN A 70 17.66 -9.35 -13.66
CA ASN A 70 19.04 -8.92 -13.87
C ASN A 70 19.81 -9.99 -14.63
N GLY A 71 20.05 -9.76 -15.93
CA GLY A 71 20.84 -10.65 -16.78
C GLY A 71 22.33 -10.31 -16.85
N ILE A 72 22.78 -9.26 -16.16
CA ILE A 72 24.14 -8.71 -16.32
C ILE A 72 25.04 -9.16 -15.17
N ASP A 73 24.57 -9.03 -13.92
CA ASP A 73 25.40 -9.35 -12.76
C ASP A 73 25.44 -10.85 -12.49
N LYS A 74 26.66 -11.38 -12.29
CA LYS A 74 26.89 -12.77 -11.84
C LYS A 74 26.99 -12.91 -10.32
N ILE A 75 26.65 -11.84 -9.59
CA ILE A 75 26.92 -11.73 -8.14
C ILE A 75 25.86 -12.45 -7.32
N PHE A 76 24.62 -12.49 -7.81
CA PHE A 76 23.48 -13.11 -7.12
C PHE A 76 23.11 -14.45 -7.75
N GLN A 77 24.12 -15.28 -8.03
CA GLN A 77 23.89 -16.62 -8.57
C GLN A 77 23.41 -17.56 -7.45
N VAL A 78 22.14 -17.93 -7.55
CA VAL A 78 21.58 -19.08 -6.84
C VAL A 78 21.71 -20.31 -7.75
N ASP A 79 21.61 -21.52 -7.18
CA ASP A 79 21.54 -22.74 -7.97
C ASP A 79 20.39 -22.66 -9.01
N GLU A 80 20.69 -23.02 -10.26
CA GLU A 80 19.77 -22.90 -11.40
C GLU A 80 18.42 -23.62 -11.16
N ARG A 81 18.43 -24.73 -10.40
CA ARG A 81 17.19 -25.46 -10.10
C ARG A 81 16.33 -24.67 -9.11
N ILE A 82 16.95 -24.12 -8.08
CA ILE A 82 16.25 -23.32 -7.06
C ILE A 82 15.69 -22.05 -7.67
N ASP A 83 16.47 -21.39 -8.54
CA ASP A 83 16.04 -20.18 -9.26
C ASP A 83 14.85 -20.47 -10.19
N LYS A 84 14.93 -21.58 -10.93
CA LYS A 84 13.84 -22.02 -11.80
C LYS A 84 12.57 -22.40 -11.02
N GLU A 85 12.69 -23.14 -9.92
CA GLU A 85 11.55 -23.50 -9.06
C GLU A 85 10.88 -22.25 -8.47
N HIS A 86 11.68 -21.27 -8.05
CA HIS A 86 11.17 -19.99 -7.58
C HIS A 86 10.45 -19.21 -8.69
N PHE A 87 11.07 -19.10 -9.87
CA PHE A 87 10.45 -18.45 -11.03
C PHE A 87 9.13 -19.12 -11.43
N ASP A 88 9.11 -20.44 -11.51
CA ASP A 88 7.90 -21.21 -11.85
C ASP A 88 6.79 -20.94 -10.82
N SER A 89 7.12 -20.91 -9.51
CA SER A 89 6.15 -20.59 -8.45
C SER A 89 5.56 -19.18 -8.56
N LEU A 90 6.38 -18.18 -8.91
CA LEU A 90 5.95 -16.80 -9.15
C LEU A 90 5.05 -16.69 -10.37
N VAL A 91 5.45 -17.32 -11.48
CA VAL A 91 4.71 -17.30 -12.74
C VAL A 91 3.35 -17.96 -12.56
N GLU A 92 3.29 -19.12 -11.91
CA GLU A 92 2.02 -19.80 -11.62
C GLU A 92 1.09 -18.92 -10.79
N GLU A 93 1.63 -18.14 -9.86
CA GLU A 93 0.81 -17.26 -9.03
C GLU A 93 0.32 -16.01 -9.78
N VAL A 94 1.22 -15.33 -10.49
CA VAL A 94 0.91 -14.11 -11.24
C VAL A 94 -0.06 -14.41 -12.39
N ILE A 95 0.12 -15.54 -13.08
CA ILE A 95 -0.77 -15.97 -14.18
C ILE A 95 -2.07 -16.59 -13.64
N GLY A 96 -2.16 -16.85 -12.33
CA GLY A 96 -3.38 -17.37 -11.69
C GLY A 96 -3.62 -18.86 -11.92
N ILE A 97 -2.55 -19.61 -12.20
CA ILE A 97 -2.58 -21.08 -12.28
C ILE A 97 -2.61 -21.67 -10.85
N ASN A 98 -1.98 -20.99 -9.88
CA ASN A 98 -2.02 -21.39 -8.48
C ASN A 98 -3.29 -20.90 -7.75
N LEU A 99 -3.94 -21.90 -7.14
CA LEU A 99 -5.29 -22.00 -6.58
C LEU A 99 -5.65 -21.05 -5.42
N CYS A 100 -4.98 -19.89 -5.23
CA CYS A 100 -5.42 -18.96 -4.19
C CYS A 100 -6.81 -18.44 -4.57
N PRO A 101 -7.85 -18.71 -3.76
CA PRO A 101 -9.18 -18.22 -4.06
C PRO A 101 -9.17 -16.70 -4.23
N PRO A 102 -9.90 -16.13 -5.21
CA PRO A 102 -9.91 -14.70 -5.48
C PRO A 102 -10.18 -13.85 -4.22
N GLU A 103 -11.01 -14.34 -3.31
CA GLU A 103 -11.32 -13.68 -2.05
C GLU A 103 -10.11 -13.58 -1.10
N ASN A 104 -9.26 -14.60 -1.06
CA ASN A 104 -8.05 -14.60 -0.22
C ASN A 104 -7.00 -13.68 -0.82
N ARG A 105 -6.87 -13.64 -2.15
CA ARG A 105 -6.00 -12.70 -2.86
C ARG A 105 -6.40 -11.25 -2.57
N MET A 106 -7.67 -10.93 -2.75
CA MET A 106 -8.20 -9.59 -2.48
C MET A 106 -8.00 -9.17 -1.02
N ARG A 107 -8.18 -10.10 -0.07
CA ARG A 107 -7.92 -9.83 1.35
C ARG A 107 -6.45 -9.48 1.61
N GLN A 108 -5.51 -10.18 0.99
CA GLN A 108 -4.07 -9.90 1.12
C GLN A 108 -3.72 -8.51 0.57
N ILE A 109 -4.28 -8.14 -0.59
CA ILE A 109 -4.14 -6.81 -1.21
C ILE A 109 -4.65 -5.72 -0.26
N VAL A 110 -5.88 -5.87 0.26
CA VAL A 110 -6.47 -4.90 1.18
C VAL A 110 -5.63 -4.78 2.46
N ASN A 111 -5.14 -5.89 3.00
CA ASN A 111 -4.33 -5.91 4.22
C ASN A 111 -2.98 -5.22 4.08
N ILE A 112 -2.24 -5.49 2.99
CA ILE A 112 -0.93 -4.86 2.78
C ILE A 112 -1.09 -3.36 2.52
N THR A 113 -2.11 -2.99 1.74
CA THR A 113 -2.39 -1.59 1.40
C THR A 113 -2.85 -0.80 2.62
N GLU A 114 -3.74 -1.36 3.46
CA GLU A 114 -4.13 -0.74 4.74
C GLU A 114 -2.90 -0.49 5.62
N ALA A 115 -2.04 -1.49 5.78
CA ALA A 115 -0.85 -1.38 6.62
C ALA A 115 0.13 -0.31 6.11
N ALA A 116 0.39 -0.28 4.81
CA ALA A 116 1.28 0.70 4.19
C ALA A 116 0.73 2.13 4.29
N ILE A 117 -0.56 2.36 4.01
CA ILE A 117 -1.17 3.70 4.12
C ILE A 117 -1.17 4.17 5.58
N ILE A 118 -1.48 3.30 6.55
CA ILE A 118 -1.39 3.64 7.98
C ILE A 118 0.04 4.01 8.38
N CYS A 119 1.02 3.21 7.98
CA CYS A 119 2.42 3.45 8.32
C CYS A 119 2.97 4.74 7.68
N TYR A 120 2.52 5.07 6.47
CA TYR A 120 2.90 6.29 5.78
C TYR A 120 2.28 7.53 6.42
N PHE A 121 0.96 7.57 6.60
CA PHE A 121 0.28 8.77 7.12
C PHE A 121 0.34 8.90 8.65
N LYS A 122 0.53 7.81 9.38
CA LYS A 122 0.47 7.79 10.86
C LYS A 122 -0.76 8.52 11.43
N PRO A 123 -1.98 8.22 10.94
CA PRO A 123 -3.18 8.94 11.32
C PRO A 123 -3.51 8.78 12.81
N ILE A 124 -3.94 9.88 13.46
CA ILE A 124 -4.04 9.99 14.92
C ILE A 124 -4.96 8.95 15.60
N TYR A 125 -5.94 8.40 14.86
CA TYR A 125 -6.87 7.41 15.41
C TYR A 125 -6.46 5.95 15.11
N ASN A 126 -5.43 5.71 14.30
CA ASN A 126 -4.85 4.37 14.13
C ASN A 126 -3.82 4.09 15.22
N LYS A 127 -3.96 2.93 15.89
CA LYS A 127 -3.03 2.50 16.95
C LYS A 127 -2.14 1.33 16.54
N MET A 128 -2.60 0.52 15.61
CA MET A 128 -1.87 -0.63 15.07
C MET A 128 -1.26 -0.26 13.72
N LEU A 129 -0.20 -0.96 13.32
CA LEU A 129 0.47 -0.83 12.01
C LEU A 129 1.20 0.51 11.76
N VAL A 130 1.07 1.50 12.64
CA VAL A 130 1.70 2.82 12.51
C VAL A 130 3.23 2.75 12.41
N ASP A 131 3.87 1.90 13.21
CA ASP A 131 5.33 1.72 13.23
C ASP A 131 5.75 0.24 13.05
N ASN A 132 4.82 -0.61 12.62
CA ASN A 132 5.02 -2.07 12.53
C ASN A 132 4.91 -2.61 11.09
N PHE A 133 4.94 -1.73 10.10
CA PHE A 133 4.99 -2.08 8.68
C PHE A 133 6.28 -1.51 8.07
N PRO A 134 6.92 -2.20 7.12
CA PRO A 134 6.67 -3.59 6.69
C PRO A 134 7.20 -4.62 7.73
N SER A 135 6.48 -5.73 7.94
CA SER A 135 6.95 -6.81 8.83
C SER A 135 6.66 -8.22 8.29
N SER A 136 7.71 -9.03 8.13
CA SER A 136 7.63 -10.44 7.70
C SER A 136 6.90 -11.35 8.69
N ARG A 137 6.76 -10.92 9.95
CA ARG A 137 6.04 -11.65 11.01
C ARG A 137 4.53 -11.46 10.95
N HIS A 138 4.06 -10.49 10.17
CA HIS A 138 2.64 -10.19 10.10
C HIS A 138 1.91 -11.17 9.17
N THR A 139 0.93 -11.89 9.72
CA THR A 139 0.28 -12.99 9.00
C THR A 139 -0.72 -12.54 7.93
N SER A 140 -1.24 -11.31 8.02
CA SER A 140 -2.34 -10.85 7.16
C SER A 140 -1.93 -10.54 5.72
N TYR A 141 -0.65 -10.28 5.48
CA TYR A 141 -0.05 -10.01 4.17
C TYR A 141 1.19 -10.90 3.92
N LYS A 142 1.25 -12.06 4.59
CA LYS A 142 2.41 -12.97 4.55
C LYS A 142 2.76 -13.45 3.14
N ARG A 143 1.75 -13.54 2.26
CA ARG A 143 1.88 -13.89 0.84
C ARG A 143 3.04 -13.17 0.16
N TYR A 144 3.17 -11.86 0.36
CA TYR A 144 4.19 -11.06 -0.29
C TYR A 144 5.62 -11.40 0.17
N TYR A 145 5.79 -11.92 1.39
CA TYR A 145 7.08 -12.41 1.89
C TYR A 145 7.36 -13.87 1.52
N ASP A 146 6.32 -14.70 1.45
CA ASP A 146 6.45 -16.09 0.98
C ASP A 146 6.88 -16.13 -0.49
N LEU A 147 6.43 -15.16 -1.29
CA LEU A 147 6.80 -14.95 -2.70
C LEU A 147 7.97 -14.02 -2.92
N GLU A 148 8.56 -13.50 -1.84
CA GLU A 148 9.78 -12.69 -1.93
C GLU A 148 9.63 -11.45 -2.84
N TYR A 149 8.48 -10.76 -2.74
CA TYR A 149 8.32 -9.44 -3.34
C TYR A 149 9.36 -8.49 -2.76
N ASN A 150 9.99 -7.68 -3.60
CA ASN A 150 11.03 -6.73 -3.19
C ASN A 150 10.45 -5.43 -2.65
N MET A 151 9.28 -5.01 -3.15
CA MET A 151 8.71 -3.70 -2.89
C MET A 151 7.21 -3.70 -3.11
N VAL A 152 6.50 -2.87 -2.35
CA VAL A 152 5.11 -2.50 -2.62
C VAL A 152 5.04 -0.99 -2.89
N THR A 153 4.31 -0.63 -3.94
CA THR A 153 4.04 0.76 -4.33
C THR A 153 2.53 0.94 -4.40
N ILE A 154 2.01 1.97 -3.73
CA ILE A 154 0.59 2.29 -3.71
C ILE A 154 0.39 3.65 -4.35
N GLU A 155 -0.40 3.64 -5.42
CA GLU A 155 -0.95 4.83 -6.05
C GLU A 155 -2.35 5.09 -5.50
N LEU A 156 -2.59 6.32 -5.03
CA LEU A 156 -3.93 6.76 -4.64
C LEU A 156 -4.47 7.71 -5.70
N SER A 157 -5.12 7.16 -6.71
CA SER A 157 -5.76 7.95 -7.78
C SER A 157 -7.16 8.39 -7.34
N ILE A 158 -7.34 9.69 -7.12
CA ILE A 158 -8.67 10.30 -6.92
C ILE A 158 -9.02 10.97 -8.25
N ASN A 159 -10.10 10.52 -8.88
CA ASN A 159 -10.47 10.79 -10.28
C ASN A 159 -10.06 12.19 -10.80
N ASN A 160 -9.29 12.22 -11.90
CA ASN A 160 -8.58 13.39 -12.46
C ASN A 160 -9.48 14.47 -13.10
N ASP A 161 -10.80 14.27 -13.15
CA ASP A 161 -11.75 15.22 -13.73
C ASP A 161 -12.09 16.40 -12.79
N TYR A 162 -11.55 16.42 -11.58
CA TYR A 162 -11.94 17.28 -10.46
C TYR A 162 -10.72 17.98 -9.80
N PRO A 163 -10.93 19.06 -9.02
CA PRO A 163 -9.89 19.86 -8.38
C PRO A 163 -8.83 19.04 -7.63
N ASN A 164 -7.61 19.58 -7.52
CA ASN A 164 -6.48 18.90 -6.87
C ASN A 164 -6.83 18.48 -5.43
N PHE A 165 -6.65 17.19 -5.13
CA PHE A 165 -6.84 16.63 -3.80
C PHE A 165 -5.49 16.48 -3.10
N VAL A 166 -5.40 16.99 -1.88
CA VAL A 166 -4.23 16.84 -1.02
C VAL A 166 -4.65 16.03 0.20
N LEU A 167 -4.02 14.87 0.40
CA LEU A 167 -4.16 14.07 1.62
C LEU A 167 -2.95 14.32 2.51
N LYS A 168 -3.15 14.71 3.77
CA LYS A 168 -2.03 15.04 4.66
C LYS A 168 -2.25 14.60 6.10
N THR A 169 -1.15 14.45 6.82
CA THR A 169 -1.06 14.40 8.28
C THR A 169 0.08 15.30 8.73
N ASP A 170 0.35 15.34 10.03
CA ASP A 170 1.49 16.09 10.57
C ASP A 170 2.84 15.54 10.07
N THR A 171 2.88 14.30 9.58
CA THR A 171 4.13 13.64 9.14
C THR A 171 4.28 13.60 7.63
N ASN A 172 3.20 13.37 6.88
CA ASN A 172 3.29 13.03 5.46
C ASN A 172 2.16 13.68 4.64
N ILE A 173 2.41 13.84 3.33
CA ILE A 173 1.49 14.49 2.39
C ILE A 173 1.51 13.78 1.02
N ILE A 174 0.35 13.66 0.40
CA ILE A 174 0.15 13.29 -1.01
C ILE A 174 -0.59 14.44 -1.67
N ASP A 175 0.11 15.15 -2.54
CA ASP A 175 -0.30 16.39 -3.20
C ASP A 175 -0.20 16.31 -4.73
N SER A 176 0.19 15.14 -5.25
CA SER A 176 0.39 14.89 -6.67
C SER A 176 0.00 13.45 -7.00
N PRO A 177 -0.61 13.18 -8.17
CA PRO A 177 -0.90 11.83 -8.64
C PRO A 177 0.38 11.00 -8.86
N TRP A 178 1.54 11.64 -9.02
CA TRP A 178 2.83 10.98 -9.21
C TRP A 178 3.56 10.69 -7.90
N LYS A 179 2.91 10.95 -6.76
CA LYS A 179 3.48 10.71 -5.43
C LYS A 179 2.93 9.41 -4.87
N PHE A 180 3.78 8.40 -4.87
CA PHE A 180 3.43 7.06 -4.43
C PHE A 180 3.80 6.82 -2.97
N ILE A 181 3.09 5.89 -2.32
CA ILE A 181 3.48 5.34 -1.03
C ILE A 181 4.31 4.09 -1.30
N GLU A 182 5.56 4.10 -0.88
CA GLU A 182 6.56 3.10 -1.27
C GLU A 182 7.17 2.45 -0.03
N PHE A 183 7.23 1.12 -0.03
CA PHE A 183 7.90 0.35 1.02
C PHE A 183 8.66 -0.83 0.43
N GLU A 184 9.92 -0.95 0.81
CA GLU A 184 10.74 -2.12 0.50
C GLU A 184 10.36 -3.27 1.44
N LEU A 185 10.12 -4.45 0.85
CA LEU A 185 9.71 -5.65 1.57
C LEU A 185 10.95 -6.51 1.81
N TYR A 186 11.78 -6.08 2.77
CA TYR A 186 13.02 -6.80 3.07
C TYR A 186 12.76 -8.14 3.75
N LYS A 187 13.47 -9.17 3.27
CA LYS A 187 13.66 -10.44 3.94
C LYS A 187 15.16 -10.56 4.21
N ASP A 188 15.55 -10.61 5.49
CA ASP A 188 16.93 -10.41 5.98
C ASP A 188 18.02 -11.28 5.30
N ASP A 189 17.64 -12.35 4.62
CA ASP A 189 18.55 -13.36 4.07
C ASP A 189 18.91 -13.17 2.59
N ARG A 190 18.34 -12.19 1.87
CA ARG A 190 18.63 -11.96 0.44
C ARG A 190 18.79 -10.46 0.10
N PRO A 191 19.78 -10.10 -0.74
CA PRO A 191 19.94 -8.75 -1.26
C PRO A 191 18.77 -8.38 -2.16
N SER A 192 18.35 -7.11 -2.12
CA SER A 192 17.20 -6.62 -2.90
C SER A 192 17.57 -6.57 -4.38
N MET A 193 16.65 -7.00 -5.25
CA MET A 193 16.83 -6.80 -6.70
C MET A 193 16.92 -5.30 -7.06
N LEU A 194 16.42 -4.41 -6.21
CA LEU A 194 16.51 -2.97 -6.43
C LEU A 194 17.92 -2.40 -6.15
N ASP A 195 18.80 -3.15 -5.47
CA ASP A 195 20.18 -2.72 -5.21
C ASP A 195 20.99 -2.47 -6.49
N ILE A 196 20.54 -3.03 -7.62
CA ILE A 196 21.12 -2.79 -8.95
C ILE A 196 21.08 -1.30 -9.30
N PHE A 197 19.98 -0.61 -8.96
CA PHE A 197 19.82 0.82 -9.22
C PHE A 197 20.67 1.70 -8.30
N ASN A 198 21.04 1.19 -7.12
CA ASN A 198 21.92 1.91 -6.20
C ASN A 198 23.39 1.86 -6.63
N ARG A 199 23.80 0.84 -7.41
CA ARG A 199 25.20 0.63 -7.82
C ARG A 199 25.62 1.40 -9.06
N SER A 200 24.72 1.66 -9.99
CA SER A 200 25.02 2.41 -11.23
C SER A 200 25.53 3.84 -10.98
N ASN A 201 25.21 4.44 -9.83
CA ASN A 201 25.69 5.78 -9.45
C ASN A 201 27.15 5.81 -8.98
N ASN A 202 27.75 4.68 -8.61
CA ASN A 202 29.13 4.63 -8.11
C ASN A 202 30.16 4.32 -9.20
N THR A 203 29.73 3.91 -10.39
CA THR A 203 30.64 3.53 -11.49
C THR A 203 30.98 4.69 -12.42
N ILE A 204 30.42 5.89 -12.24
CA ILE A 204 30.67 7.07 -13.10
C ILE A 204 31.83 7.96 -12.55
N LYS A 205 32.61 7.48 -11.58
CA LYS A 205 33.74 8.24 -11.01
C LYS A 205 35.13 7.74 -11.36
N GLU A 206 35.26 6.77 -12.25
CA GLU A 206 36.57 6.37 -12.77
C GLU A 206 36.50 6.26 -14.29
N GLU A 207 36.70 7.40 -14.96
CA GLU A 207 37.41 7.53 -16.25
C GLU A 207 37.83 8.99 -16.48
#